data_AF-A0A022R0U8-F1
#
_entry.id   AF-A0A022R0U8-F1
#
_cell.length_a   1.000
_cell.length_b   1.000
_cell.length_c   1.000
_cell.angle_alpha   90.00
_cell.angle_beta   90.00
_cell.angle_gamma   90.00
#
_symmetry.space_group_name_H-M   'P 1'
#
loop_
_entity.id
_entity.type
_entity.pdbx_description
1 polymer ?
#
loop_
_entity_poly.entity_id
_entity_poly.type
_entity_poly.pdbx_seq_one_letter_code
_entity_poly.pdbx_strand_id
1 'polypeptide(L)'
;MGRRRLILLGVLCAALVCVVCAAAAAAAEEEVQHRNAYATMMYMGTPRDYEFYTATRVMLRSLGDLKVDADLVVIASMDVPLHWVQAL
;
A
#
# COMPACT_ATOMS: atom_id res chain seq x y z
N MET A 1 -4.57 -35.47 40.18
CA MET A 1 -4.02 -35.33 38.80
C MET A 1 -4.83 -34.41 37.87
N GLY A 2 -6.00 -33.86 38.28
CA GLY A 2 -6.86 -33.06 37.39
C GLY A 2 -6.42 -31.61 37.15
N ARG A 3 -5.85 -30.92 38.16
CA ARG A 3 -5.60 -29.47 38.11
C ARG A 3 -4.48 -29.06 37.13
N ARG A 4 -3.41 -29.87 37.01
CA ARG A 4 -2.33 -29.64 36.03
C ARG A 4 -2.79 -29.88 34.59
N ARG A 5 -3.66 -30.87 34.35
CA ARG A 5 -4.25 -31.14 33.02
C ARG A 5 -5.19 -30.01 32.59
N LEU A 6 -5.97 -29.46 33.52
CA LEU A 6 -6.82 -28.28 33.28
C LEU A 6 -6.01 -27.03 32.91
N ILE A 7 -4.91 -26.77 33.61
CA ILE A 7 -4.01 -25.63 33.30
C ILE A 7 -3.35 -25.83 31.93
N LEU A 8 -2.84 -27.03 31.65
CA LEU A 8 -2.25 -27.37 30.35
C LEU A 8 -3.26 -27.22 29.21
N LEU A 9 -4.51 -27.67 29.38
CA LEU A 9 -5.56 -27.49 28.38
C LEU A 9 -5.86 -26.01 28.14
N GLY A 10 -5.94 -25.20 29.19
CA GLY A 10 -6.21 -23.76 29.09
C GLY A 10 -5.10 -23.01 28.33
N VAL A 11 -3.83 -23.34 28.60
CA VAL A 11 -2.68 -22.76 27.88
C VAL A 11 -2.67 -23.19 26.42
N LEU A 12 -3.00 -24.45 26.13
CA LEU A 12 -3.05 -24.97 24.76
C LEU A 12 -4.17 -24.31 23.95
N CYS A 13 -5.36 -24.14 24.54
CA CYS A 13 -6.46 -23.38 23.93
C CYS A 13 -6.09 -21.91 23.70
N ALA A 14 -5.45 -21.25 24.67
CA ALA A 14 -5.03 -19.86 24.53
C ALA A 14 -3.98 -19.69 23.40
N ALA A 15 -3.01 -20.61 23.33
CA ALA A 15 -2.01 -20.63 22.26
C ALA A 15 -2.67 -20.85 20.89
N LEU A 16 -3.62 -21.79 20.79
CA LEU A 16 -4.36 -22.06 19.57
C LEU A 16 -5.15 -20.82 19.09
N VAL A 17 -5.87 -20.17 20.02
CA VAL A 17 -6.61 -18.93 19.72
C VAL A 17 -5.67 -17.83 19.25
N CYS A 18 -4.51 -17.67 19.89
CA CYS A 18 -3.53 -16.65 19.53
C CYS A 18 -2.99 -16.86 18.10
N VAL A 19 -2.71 -18.11 17.70
CA VAL A 19 -2.29 -18.46 16.34
C VAL A 19 -3.38 -18.19 15.31
N VAL A 20 -4.64 -18.52 15.62
CA VAL A 20 -5.78 -18.26 14.72
C VAL A 20 -6.01 -16.76 14.54
N CYS A 21 -5.92 -15.96 15.61
CA CYS A 21 -6.06 -14.51 15.53
C CYS A 21 -4.94 -13.85 14.70
N ALA A 22 -3.70 -14.31 14.84
CA ALA A 22 -2.58 -13.77 14.06
C ALA A 22 -2.70 -14.10 12.56
N ALA A 23 -3.14 -15.31 12.22
CA ALA A 23 -3.37 -15.72 10.83
C ALA A 23 -4.53 -14.93 10.19
N ALA A 24 -5.60 -14.67 10.94
CA ALA A 24 -6.72 -13.86 10.46
C ALA A 24 -6.31 -12.40 10.19
N ALA A 25 -5.45 -11.82 11.04
CA ALA A 25 -4.93 -10.47 10.83
C ALA A 25 -4.02 -10.37 9.59
N ALA A 26 -3.21 -11.39 9.32
CA ALA A 26 -2.36 -11.43 8.12
C ALA A 26 -3.16 -11.65 6.82
N ALA A 27 -4.32 -12.30 6.90
CA ALA A 27 -5.21 -12.50 5.76
C ALA A 27 -6.15 -11.31 5.50
N ALA A 28 -6.20 -10.33 6.41
CA ALA A 28 -7.05 -9.15 6.34
C ALA A 28 -6.36 -7.94 5.71
N GLU A 29 -5.34 -8.16 4.88
CA GLU A 29 -4.98 -7.17 3.85
C GLU A 29 -6.06 -7.24 2.76
N GLU A 30 -7.21 -6.67 3.06
CA GLU A 30 -8.28 -6.46 2.09
C GLU A 30 -7.74 -5.50 1.03
N GLU A 31 -7.57 -6.01 -0.20
CA GLU A 31 -7.11 -5.21 -1.33
C GLU A 31 -8.11 -4.07 -1.52
N VAL A 32 -7.73 -2.85 -1.12
CA VAL A 32 -8.60 -1.69 -1.15
C VAL A 32 -8.88 -1.39 -2.62
N GLN A 33 -10.00 -1.93 -3.12
CA GLN A 33 -10.38 -1.78 -4.51
C GLN A 33 -11.14 -0.47 -4.68
N HIS A 34 -10.44 0.57 -5.12
CA HIS A 34 -11.07 1.84 -5.45
C HIS A 34 -11.91 1.70 -6.72
N ARG A 35 -13.02 2.45 -6.78
CA ARG A 35 -13.90 2.47 -7.96
C ARG A 35 -13.31 3.30 -9.13
N ASN A 36 -12.45 4.26 -8.81
CA ASN A 36 -11.91 5.25 -9.76
C ASN A 36 -10.41 5.41 -9.57
N ALA A 37 -9.75 6.01 -10.57
CA ALA A 37 -8.34 6.36 -10.52
C ALA A 37 -8.08 7.79 -11.04
N TYR A 38 -7.16 8.51 -10.40
CA TYR A 38 -6.55 9.71 -10.94
C TYR A 38 -5.28 9.33 -11.70
N ALA A 39 -5.28 9.57 -13.01
CA ALA A 39 -4.16 9.26 -13.86
C ALA A 39 -3.47 10.52 -14.38
N THR A 40 -2.14 10.48 -14.45
CA THR A 40 -1.33 11.49 -15.15
C THR A 40 -0.30 10.81 -16.05
N MET A 41 0.14 11.51 -17.09
CA MET A 41 1.17 11.04 -18.01
C MET A 41 2.49 11.74 -17.72
N MET A 42 3.58 10.98 -17.78
CA MET A 42 4.94 11.52 -17.71
C MET A 42 5.73 11.04 -18.92
N TYR A 43 6.29 11.98 -19.66
CA TYR A 43 7.13 11.70 -20.81
C TYR A 43 8.26 12.72 -20.85
N MET A 44 9.31 12.40 -21.60
CA MET A 44 10.48 13.25 -21.78
C MET A 44 10.50 13.84 -23.18
N GLY A 45 11.32 14.87 -23.38
CA GLY A 45 11.56 15.50 -24.68
C GLY A 45 11.31 17.00 -24.70
N THR A 46 11.08 17.62 -23.54
CA THR A 46 10.90 19.08 -23.43
C THR A 46 11.97 19.71 -22.54
N PRO A 47 12.31 20.99 -22.74
CA PRO A 47 13.21 21.68 -21.82
C PRO A 47 12.73 21.78 -20.37
N ARG A 48 11.47 21.42 -20.08
CA ARG A 48 10.81 21.57 -18.78
C ARG A 48 10.46 20.24 -18.11
N ASP A 49 11.08 19.15 -18.55
CA ASP A 49 10.73 17.80 -18.07
C ASP A 49 10.88 17.66 -16.55
N TYR A 50 11.87 18.34 -15.96
CA TYR A 50 12.08 18.32 -14.51
C TYR A 50 10.98 19.05 -13.73
N GLU A 51 10.48 20.17 -14.27
CA GLU A 51 9.37 20.92 -13.70
C GLU A 51 8.07 20.11 -13.74
N PHE A 52 7.83 19.38 -14.84
CA PHE A 52 6.68 18.47 -14.94
C PHE A 52 6.80 17.25 -14.01
N TYR A 53 7.99 16.69 -13.84
CA TYR A 53 8.26 15.67 -12.83
C TYR A 53 7.97 16.20 -11.42
N THR A 54 8.47 17.39 -11.10
CA THR A 54 8.23 18.04 -9.80
C THR A 54 6.73 18.29 -9.58
N ALA A 55 6.03 18.81 -10.58
CA ALA A 55 4.58 19.05 -10.51
C ALA A 55 3.80 17.76 -10.28
N THR A 56 4.18 16.68 -10.97
CA THR A 56 3.58 15.35 -10.77
C THR A 56 3.71 14.90 -9.32
N ARG A 57 4.91 15.00 -8.72
CA ARG A 57 5.12 14.62 -7.32
C ARG A 57 4.28 15.45 -6.35
N VAL A 58 4.20 16.76 -6.58
CA VAL A 58 3.37 17.66 -5.75
C VAL A 58 1.91 17.28 -5.86
N MET A 59 1.41 17.02 -7.07
CA MET A 59 0.03 16.60 -7.29
C MET A 59 -0.30 15.29 -6.59
N LEU A 60 0.52 14.24 -6.81
CA LEU A 60 0.30 12.92 -6.19
C LEU A 60 0.35 12.99 -4.67
N ARG A 61 1.35 13.70 -4.11
CA ARG A 61 1.45 13.91 -2.67
C ARG A 61 0.22 14.63 -2.12
N SER A 62 -0.25 15.66 -2.82
CA SER A 62 -1.42 16.43 -2.39
C SER A 62 -2.69 15.58 -2.39
N LEU A 63 -2.87 14.72 -3.40
CA LEU A 63 -4.00 13.77 -3.45
C LEU A 63 -3.90 12.72 -2.33
N GLY A 64 -2.69 12.22 -2.04
CA GLY A 64 -2.43 11.31 -0.91
C GLY A 64 -2.73 11.97 0.44
N ASP A 65 -2.28 13.21 0.65
CA ASP A 65 -2.53 13.99 1.88
C ASP A 65 -4.03 14.28 2.06
N LEU A 66 -4.78 14.46 0.97
CA LEU A 66 -6.24 14.61 0.97
C LEU A 66 -7.00 13.29 1.16
N LYS A 67 -6.32 12.14 1.15
CA LYS A 67 -6.90 10.80 1.29
C LYS A 67 -8.04 10.54 0.31
N VAL A 68 -7.79 10.82 -0.97
CA VAL A 68 -8.78 10.56 -2.02
C VAL A 68 -9.13 9.08 -2.08
N ASP A 69 -10.42 8.77 -2.28
CA ASP A 69 -10.94 7.41 -2.48
C ASP A 69 -10.78 7.00 -3.96
N ALA A 70 -9.52 6.96 -4.41
CA ALA A 70 -9.14 6.66 -5.78
C ALA A 70 -7.69 6.18 -5.87
N ASP A 71 -7.42 5.31 -6.83
CA ASP A 71 -6.04 4.91 -7.15
C ASP A 71 -5.29 6.09 -7.79
N LEU A 72 -4.00 6.19 -7.51
CA LEU A 72 -3.12 7.19 -8.13
C LEU A 72 -2.21 6.49 -9.12
N VAL A 73 -2.33 6.85 -10.40
CA VAL A 73 -1.65 6.16 -11.50
C VAL A 73 -0.80 7.15 -12.30
N VAL A 74 0.46 6.77 -12.55
CA VAL A 74 1.34 7.48 -13.49
C VAL A 74 1.61 6.59 -14.69
N ILE A 75 1.26 7.06 -15.88
CA ILE A 75 1.59 6.41 -17.14
C ILE A 75 2.88 7.06 -17.64
N ALA A 76 4.00 6.36 -17.48
CA ALA A 76 5.32 6.85 -17.88
C ALA A 76 5.73 6.31 -19.26
N SER A 77 6.30 7.17 -20.12
CA SER A 77 6.97 6.73 -21.35
C SER A 77 8.29 6.03 -21.04
N MET A 78 8.82 5.27 -22.01
CA MET A 78 10.09 4.55 -21.87
C MET A 78 11.31 5.45 -21.62
N ASP A 79 11.21 6.72 -22.02
CA ASP A 79 12.31 7.68 -21.92
C ASP A 79 12.42 8.30 -20.53
N VAL A 80 11.42 8.11 -19.67
CA VAL A 80 11.45 8.62 -18.29
C VAL A 80 12.58 7.93 -17.52
N PRO A 81 13.47 8.69 -16.84
CA PRO A 81 14.52 8.10 -16.03
C PRO A 81 13.96 7.18 -14.93
N LEU A 82 14.47 5.95 -14.85
CA LEU A 82 14.00 4.94 -13.88
C LEU A 82 14.01 5.44 -12.43
N HIS A 83 15.03 6.24 -12.07
CA HIS A 83 15.14 6.80 -10.72
C HIS A 83 14.06 7.84 -10.39
N TRP A 84 13.43 8.47 -11.40
CA TRP A 84 12.26 9.33 -11.21
C TRP A 84 11.01 8.51 -10.97
N VAL A 85 10.84 7.41 -11.71
CA VAL A 85 9.72 6.46 -11.52
C VAL A 85 9.73 5.86 -10.11
N GLN A 86 10.91 5.49 -9.60
CA GLN A 86 11.07 4.90 -8.27
C GLN A 86 10.87 5.89 -7.11
N ALA A 87 10.95 7.20 -7.38
CA ALA A 87 10.85 8.25 -6.37
C ALA A 87 9.48 8.94 -6.34
N LEU A 88 8.54 8.49 -7.19
CA LEU A 88 7.15 8.92 -7.24
C LEU A 88 6.32 8.30 -6.11
#